data_AF-A0A9W5LHK5-F1
#
_entry.id   AF-A0A9W5LHK5-F1
#
_cell.length_a   1.000
_cell.length_b   1.000
_cell.length_c   1.000
_cell.angle_alpha   90.00
_cell.angle_beta   90.00
_cell.angle_gamma   90.00
#
_symmetry.space_group_name_H-M   'P 1'
#
loop_
_entity.id
_entity.type
_entity.pdbx_description
1 polymer ?
#
loop_
_entity_poly.entity_id
_entity_poly.type
_entity_poly.pdbx_seq_one_letter_code
_entity_poly.pdbx_strand_id
1 'polypeptide(L)'
;MAFTMQPVLTSSPPKGAEWRYEVKYDGYRCILRIHSAGVTLTSRNGLELNSTFPEITQFAKTAFQHMEKDLPLTLDGEIVCLVNPCRADFEHLQVRGRLKRPDKIQESANARPCCFLAFDLLERSGEDVSSLAYLDRKKSLYDLMSAAKLPASPDPYAKETIQYIPCYDHFDPIWEMVTKYDGEGIVAKKTNSKWLEKKRSSDWLKYKNFKQAYVCITGFNPNNGFLTVSVLKNGVMTPIASVSHGMRDEEKSAIREIMEQHGHKTASGEFTLEPSICATVQYLTILQGTLREVSFVSFEFHMDWTECTYAQVIRHSKPVHPKLQFTSLDKIVFEKNKKTKEDFIQYMIEVSDYLFPFLKNRAVTVIRYPHGSRSESFFQKNKPDYAPDFVQSFFDGSHEHIVCEDMSTLLWLANQLALEFHVPFQTIKSRRPAEIVIDLDPPSRDDFLMAVQAANELKRLFDSFGITSYPKLSGNKGIQLYIPLSPEAFTYEETRQFTQLIAEYCTNAFPELFTTERLIKNRHGKLYLDYLQHAEGKTIICPYSTRGNDLGTVAAPLYWHEVQTSLTPALFTIDTVVDRIKKLGCPFFDFYRYPQDEPLSAILHQLQKKS
;
A
#
# COMPACT_ATOMS: atom_id res chain seq x y z
N MET A 1 31.15 6.48 -11.82
CA MET A 1 30.39 7.73 -11.99
C MET A 1 29.01 7.37 -12.54
N ALA A 2 27.94 8.05 -12.12
CA ALA A 2 26.59 7.77 -12.63
C ALA A 2 26.43 8.29 -14.07
N PHE A 3 25.86 7.49 -14.97
CA PHE A 3 25.59 7.86 -16.36
C PHE A 3 24.44 8.87 -16.50
N THR A 4 23.57 8.99 -15.51
CA THR A 4 22.38 9.82 -15.57
C THR A 4 22.58 11.17 -14.88
N MET A 5 21.83 12.19 -15.33
CA MET A 5 21.75 13.49 -14.67
C MET A 5 21.19 13.36 -13.24
N GLN A 6 21.78 14.07 -12.28
CA GLN A 6 21.45 13.96 -10.85
C GLN A 6 20.87 15.26 -10.28
N PRO A 7 19.75 15.21 -9.54
CA PRO A 7 19.21 16.37 -8.84
C PRO A 7 20.01 16.72 -7.58
N VAL A 8 20.01 18.01 -7.21
CA VAL A 8 20.58 18.55 -5.95
C VAL A 8 19.51 18.58 -4.86
N LEU A 9 19.86 18.21 -3.63
CA LEU A 9 18.94 18.32 -2.48
C LEU A 9 18.73 19.79 -2.11
N THR A 10 17.49 20.20 -1.88
CA THR A 10 17.14 21.50 -1.33
C THR A 10 16.41 21.36 0.00
N SER A 11 16.62 22.30 0.91
CA SER A 11 15.91 22.39 2.20
C SER A 11 14.60 23.17 2.11
N SER A 12 14.42 23.96 1.06
CA SER A 12 13.19 24.73 0.82
C SER A 12 12.53 24.30 -0.50
N PRO A 13 11.17 24.31 -0.55
CA PRO A 13 10.43 24.11 -1.79
C PRO A 13 10.89 25.10 -2.87
N PRO A 14 11.32 24.63 -4.06
CA PRO A 14 11.55 25.50 -5.20
C PRO A 14 10.25 26.21 -5.57
N LYS A 15 10.32 27.51 -5.85
CA LYS A 15 9.16 28.36 -6.20
C LYS A 15 9.50 29.18 -7.43
N GLY A 16 8.49 29.44 -8.26
CA GLY A 16 8.63 30.26 -9.47
C GLY A 16 8.04 29.58 -10.71
N ALA A 17 7.66 30.39 -11.70
CA ALA A 17 7.02 29.93 -12.94
C ALA A 17 7.97 29.11 -13.84
N GLU A 18 9.28 29.21 -13.59
CA GLU A 18 10.33 28.46 -14.27
C GLU A 18 10.42 27.00 -13.82
N TRP A 19 9.72 26.59 -12.76
CA TRP A 19 9.78 25.23 -12.22
C TRP A 19 8.60 24.37 -12.69
N ARG A 20 8.88 23.09 -12.88
CA ARG A 20 7.88 22.03 -12.99
C ARG A 20 8.19 20.95 -11.99
N TYR A 21 7.16 20.39 -11.37
CA TYR A 21 7.28 19.47 -10.26
C TYR A 21 6.82 18.08 -10.67
N GLU A 22 7.60 17.06 -10.33
CA GLU A 22 7.28 15.66 -10.53
C GLU A 22 7.38 14.93 -9.19
N VAL A 23 6.61 13.86 -9.01
CA VAL A 23 6.73 13.01 -7.83
C VAL A 23 8.11 12.34 -7.85
N LYS A 24 8.79 12.33 -6.72
CA LYS A 24 10.02 11.57 -6.52
C LYS A 24 9.66 10.15 -6.07
N TYR A 25 10.20 9.16 -6.76
CA TYR A 25 10.13 7.76 -6.37
C TYR A 25 11.47 7.26 -5.85
N ASP A 26 11.41 6.29 -4.94
CA ASP A 26 12.55 5.55 -4.44
C ASP A 26 12.66 4.24 -5.22
N GLY A 27 13.67 4.15 -6.10
CA GLY A 27 13.76 3.07 -7.06
C GLY A 27 15.16 2.88 -7.64
N TYR A 28 15.22 2.15 -8.75
CA TYR A 28 16.44 2.01 -9.53
C TYR A 28 16.37 2.89 -10.77
N ARG A 29 17.05 4.04 -10.68
CA ARG A 29 17.31 4.90 -11.83
C ARG A 29 17.98 4.11 -12.97
N CYS A 30 17.38 4.17 -14.16
CA CYS A 30 17.83 3.43 -15.33
C CYS A 30 17.45 4.11 -16.65
N ILE A 31 18.10 3.67 -17.72
CA ILE A 31 17.83 4.05 -19.10
C ILE A 31 17.22 2.85 -19.82
N LEU A 32 16.07 3.05 -20.45
CA LEU A 32 15.42 2.08 -21.32
C LEU A 32 15.67 2.50 -22.77
N ARG A 33 16.35 1.66 -23.55
CA ARG A 33 16.54 1.86 -24.99
C ARG A 33 15.77 0.82 -25.78
N ILE A 34 15.08 1.27 -26.82
CA ILE A 34 14.26 0.43 -27.68
C ILE A 34 14.73 0.67 -29.12
N HIS A 35 15.15 -0.41 -29.77
CA HIS A 35 15.61 -0.43 -31.16
C HIS A 35 14.82 -1.51 -31.92
N SER A 36 14.85 -1.47 -33.25
CA SER A 36 14.24 -2.51 -34.08
C SER A 36 14.81 -3.91 -33.80
N ALA A 37 16.09 -3.99 -33.42
CA ALA A 37 16.77 -5.24 -33.10
C ALA A 37 16.52 -5.75 -31.67
N GLY A 38 16.02 -4.92 -30.75
CA GLY A 38 15.81 -5.33 -29.36
C GLY A 38 15.69 -4.20 -28.35
N VAL A 39 15.57 -4.58 -27.08
CA VAL A 39 15.38 -3.68 -25.93
C VAL A 39 16.55 -3.83 -24.96
N THR A 40 17.06 -2.73 -24.42
CA THR A 40 18.06 -2.74 -23.34
C THR A 40 17.62 -1.89 -22.17
N LEU A 41 17.85 -2.36 -20.96
CA LEU A 41 17.53 -1.70 -19.71
C LEU A 41 18.81 -1.62 -18.89
N THR A 42 19.32 -0.41 -18.65
CA THR A 42 20.65 -0.20 -18.05
C THR A 42 20.53 0.68 -16.81
N SER A 43 21.07 0.24 -15.67
CA SER A 43 21.09 1.02 -14.42
C SER A 43 21.90 2.33 -14.56
N ARG A 44 21.72 3.25 -13.60
CA ARG A 44 22.53 4.48 -13.50
C ARG A 44 24.04 4.27 -13.51
N ASN A 45 24.52 3.07 -13.18
CA ASN A 45 25.95 2.72 -13.11
C ASN A 45 26.41 1.86 -14.30
N GLY A 46 25.57 1.67 -15.34
CA GLY A 46 25.94 0.94 -16.54
C GLY A 46 25.71 -0.57 -16.48
N LEU A 47 25.17 -1.09 -15.37
CA LEU A 47 24.82 -2.52 -15.26
C LEU A 47 23.56 -2.84 -16.06
N GLU A 48 23.61 -3.91 -16.85
CA GLU A 48 22.45 -4.44 -17.57
C GLU A 48 21.43 -5.03 -16.59
N LEU A 49 20.16 -4.72 -16.80
CA LEU A 49 19.04 -5.09 -15.93
C LEU A 49 17.99 -5.96 -16.65
N ASN A 50 18.16 -6.27 -17.94
CA ASN A 50 17.21 -7.03 -18.76
C ASN A 50 16.75 -8.33 -18.11
N SER A 51 17.72 -9.19 -17.76
CA SER A 51 17.44 -10.48 -17.11
C SER A 51 16.92 -10.33 -15.68
N THR A 52 17.19 -9.19 -15.04
CA THR A 52 16.69 -8.90 -13.70
C THR A 52 15.25 -8.45 -13.76
N PHE A 53 14.82 -7.67 -14.75
CA PHE A 53 13.43 -7.19 -14.89
C PHE A 53 12.85 -7.53 -16.27
N PRO A 54 12.70 -8.83 -16.60
CA PRO A 54 12.24 -9.26 -17.90
C PRO A 54 10.84 -8.73 -18.24
N GLU A 55 9.97 -8.57 -17.26
CA GLU A 55 8.60 -8.05 -17.42
C GLU A 55 8.57 -6.67 -18.10
N ILE A 56 9.53 -5.80 -17.77
CA ILE A 56 9.64 -4.46 -18.37
C ILE A 56 10.11 -4.55 -19.82
N THR A 57 11.17 -5.33 -20.08
CA THR A 57 11.76 -5.41 -21.43
C THR A 57 10.87 -6.15 -22.43
N GLN A 58 10.19 -7.20 -21.97
CA GLN A 58 9.23 -7.95 -22.78
C GLN A 58 8.03 -7.06 -23.13
N PHE A 59 7.49 -6.33 -22.15
CA PHE A 59 6.41 -5.39 -22.39
C PHE A 59 6.84 -4.26 -23.33
N ALA A 60 8.03 -3.67 -23.15
CA ALA A 60 8.57 -2.64 -24.04
C ALA A 60 8.62 -3.12 -25.50
N LYS A 61 9.09 -4.35 -25.72
CA LYS A 61 9.17 -4.94 -27.06
C LYS A 61 7.79 -4.98 -27.72
N THR A 62 6.76 -5.41 -26.98
CA THR A 62 5.39 -5.50 -27.49
C THR A 62 4.73 -4.13 -27.66
N ALA A 63 4.85 -3.24 -26.67
CA ALA A 63 4.19 -1.94 -26.67
C ALA A 63 4.65 -1.03 -27.82
N PHE A 64 5.93 -1.11 -28.19
CA PHE A 64 6.52 -0.26 -29.23
C PHE A 64 6.75 -0.98 -30.57
N GLN A 65 6.27 -2.23 -30.74
CA GLN A 65 6.55 -3.03 -31.94
C GLN A 65 6.03 -2.42 -33.25
N HIS A 66 4.98 -1.58 -33.19
CA HIS A 66 4.38 -0.93 -34.36
C HIS A 66 4.76 0.55 -34.48
N MET A 67 5.77 1.00 -33.73
CA MET A 67 6.23 2.39 -33.72
C MET A 67 7.58 2.55 -34.43
N GLU A 68 7.78 1.83 -35.56
CA GLU A 68 9.05 1.79 -36.30
C GLU A 68 9.59 3.19 -36.66
N LYS A 69 8.70 4.14 -36.95
CA LYS A 69 9.05 5.53 -37.28
C LYS A 69 9.63 6.30 -36.09
N ASP A 70 9.30 5.90 -34.88
CA ASP A 70 9.76 6.52 -33.63
C ASP A 70 11.05 5.88 -33.11
N LEU A 71 11.42 4.69 -33.60
CA LEU A 71 12.63 4.00 -33.20
C LEU A 71 13.87 4.55 -33.92
N PRO A 72 15.05 4.57 -33.27
CA PRO A 72 15.29 4.18 -31.87
C PRO A 72 14.76 5.19 -30.85
N LEU A 73 14.42 4.68 -29.66
CA LEU A 73 13.99 5.45 -28.50
C LEU A 73 14.94 5.26 -27.34
N THR A 74 15.28 6.34 -26.65
CA THR A 74 15.98 6.29 -25.36
C THR A 74 15.19 7.06 -24.30
N LEU A 75 14.75 6.37 -23.27
CA LEU A 75 13.94 6.90 -22.17
C LEU A 75 14.74 6.91 -20.87
N ASP A 76 14.62 7.99 -20.10
CA ASP A 76 15.17 8.09 -18.75
C ASP A 76 14.03 7.90 -17.73
N GLY A 77 14.23 6.97 -16.79
CA GLY A 77 13.18 6.53 -15.89
C GLY A 77 13.68 5.88 -14.60
N GLU A 78 12.72 5.44 -13.79
CA GLU A 78 12.95 4.77 -12.52
C GLU A 78 12.23 3.43 -12.55
N ILE A 79 12.93 2.33 -12.24
CA ILE A 79 12.25 1.05 -11.95
C ILE A 79 11.76 1.09 -10.52
N VAL A 80 10.48 0.78 -10.33
CA VAL A 80 9.81 0.79 -9.04
C VAL A 80 8.88 -0.41 -8.88
N CYS A 81 8.56 -0.74 -7.64
CA CYS A 81 7.39 -1.55 -7.31
C CYS A 81 6.35 -0.62 -6.66
N LEU A 82 5.32 -0.20 -7.39
CA LEU A 82 4.34 0.75 -6.88
C LEU A 82 3.50 0.14 -5.74
N VAL A 83 3.33 0.91 -4.66
CA VAL A 83 2.35 0.62 -3.60
C VAL A 83 1.08 1.43 -3.82
N ASN A 84 1.26 2.69 -4.22
CA ASN A 84 0.21 3.63 -4.53
C ASN A 84 0.72 4.61 -5.62
N PRO A 85 -0.10 5.55 -6.11
CA PRO A 85 0.30 6.47 -7.18
C PRO A 85 1.49 7.38 -6.91
N CYS A 86 2.01 7.48 -5.68
CA CYS A 86 3.15 8.36 -5.35
C CYS A 86 4.25 7.69 -4.52
N ARG A 87 4.11 6.42 -4.16
CA ARG A 87 5.06 5.69 -3.32
C ARG A 87 5.39 4.32 -3.88
N ALA A 88 6.69 4.01 -3.85
CA ALA A 88 7.24 2.72 -4.22
C ALA A 88 7.67 1.90 -2.98
N ASP A 89 7.62 0.58 -3.10
CA ASP A 89 8.18 -0.37 -2.15
C ASP A 89 9.62 -0.68 -2.53
N PHE A 90 10.53 0.11 -1.97
CA PHE A 90 11.96 -0.05 -2.21
C PHE A 90 12.52 -1.34 -1.60
N GLU A 91 11.95 -1.84 -0.49
CA GLU A 91 12.40 -3.09 0.13
C GLU A 91 12.18 -4.27 -0.80
N HIS A 92 10.97 -4.37 -1.36
CA HIS A 92 10.66 -5.39 -2.35
C HIS A 92 11.55 -5.26 -3.59
N LEU A 93 11.78 -4.04 -4.09
CA LEU A 93 12.67 -3.80 -5.22
C LEU A 93 14.12 -4.25 -4.93
N GLN A 94 14.62 -4.04 -3.71
CA GLN A 94 15.95 -4.49 -3.31
C GLN A 94 16.08 -6.01 -3.31
N VAL A 95 15.07 -6.71 -2.78
CA VAL A 95 15.02 -8.18 -2.83
C VAL A 95 15.00 -8.64 -4.28
N ARG A 96 14.12 -8.04 -5.10
CA ARG A 96 13.97 -8.33 -6.53
C ARG A 96 15.26 -8.14 -7.31
N GLY A 97 16.00 -7.06 -7.05
CA GLY A 97 17.28 -6.75 -7.70
C GLY A 97 18.43 -7.69 -7.33
N ARG A 98 18.32 -8.42 -6.21
CA ARG A 98 19.32 -9.41 -5.76
C ARG A 98 19.07 -10.80 -6.30
N LEU A 99 17.86 -11.10 -6.80
CA LEU A 99 17.55 -12.40 -7.39
C LEU A 99 18.43 -12.67 -8.62
N LYS A 100 18.87 -13.92 -8.77
CA LYS A 100 19.73 -14.38 -9.88
C LYS A 100 19.14 -15.55 -10.66
N ARG A 101 18.26 -16.33 -10.03
CA ARG A 101 17.63 -17.52 -10.59
C ARG A 101 16.47 -17.13 -11.51
N PRO A 102 16.48 -17.49 -12.81
CA PRO A 102 15.43 -17.11 -13.75
C PRO A 102 14.02 -17.54 -13.34
N ASP A 103 13.87 -18.74 -12.76
CA ASP A 103 12.59 -19.25 -12.28
C ASP A 103 12.03 -18.38 -11.14
N LYS A 104 12.89 -17.98 -10.18
CA LYS A 104 12.51 -17.09 -9.07
C LYS A 104 12.25 -15.66 -9.50
N ILE A 105 12.99 -15.19 -10.51
CA ILE A 105 12.75 -13.89 -11.13
C ILE A 105 11.36 -13.87 -11.78
N GLN A 106 11.01 -14.91 -12.56
CA GLN A 106 9.70 -15.01 -13.20
C GLN A 106 8.56 -15.16 -12.18
N GLU A 107 8.75 -15.99 -11.15
CA GLU A 107 7.80 -16.14 -10.04
C GLU A 107 7.51 -14.78 -9.37
N SER A 108 8.56 -14.03 -9.03
CA SER A 108 8.42 -12.70 -8.44
C SER A 108 7.82 -11.67 -9.40
N ALA A 109 8.19 -11.71 -10.68
CA ALA A 109 7.63 -10.82 -11.71
C ALA A 109 6.13 -11.05 -11.92
N ASN A 110 5.68 -12.30 -11.83
CA ASN A 110 4.26 -12.63 -11.94
C ASN A 110 3.49 -12.26 -10.67
N ALA A 111 4.06 -12.51 -9.48
CA ALA A 111 3.39 -12.25 -8.22
C ALA A 111 3.33 -10.77 -7.85
N ARG A 112 4.36 -9.99 -8.20
CA ARG A 112 4.48 -8.58 -7.88
C ARG A 112 5.38 -7.85 -8.88
N PRO A 113 4.88 -7.54 -10.10
CA PRO A 113 5.68 -6.94 -11.16
C PRO A 113 6.23 -5.57 -10.77
N CYS A 114 7.48 -5.30 -11.20
CA CYS A 114 8.04 -3.96 -11.19
C CYS A 114 7.66 -3.23 -12.49
N CYS A 115 7.56 -1.90 -12.43
CA CYS A 115 7.32 -1.05 -13.60
C CYS A 115 8.43 -0.02 -13.78
N PHE A 116 8.59 0.45 -15.01
CA PHE A 116 9.45 1.57 -15.39
C PHE A 116 8.61 2.84 -15.49
N LEU A 117 8.91 3.81 -14.63
CA LEU A 117 8.30 5.13 -14.66
C LEU A 117 9.18 6.08 -15.47
N ALA A 118 8.71 6.45 -16.67
CA ALA A 118 9.41 7.37 -17.55
C ALA A 118 9.12 8.83 -17.16
N PHE A 119 10.18 9.64 -17.01
CA PHE A 119 10.05 11.09 -16.82
C PHE A 119 10.85 11.92 -17.85
N ASP A 120 11.80 11.26 -18.53
CA ASP A 120 12.77 11.67 -19.56
C ASP A 120 12.59 11.15 -20.99
N LEU A 121 12.71 11.96 -22.05
CA LEU A 121 12.98 11.46 -23.42
C LEU A 121 14.34 11.99 -23.88
N LEU A 122 15.25 11.11 -24.27
CA LEU A 122 16.62 11.48 -24.67
C LEU A 122 16.89 11.27 -26.16
N GLU A 123 16.19 10.32 -26.79
CA GLU A 123 16.34 10.03 -28.21
C GLU A 123 15.00 9.59 -28.79
N ARG A 124 14.68 10.04 -30.01
CA ARG A 124 13.53 9.57 -30.80
C ARG A 124 13.86 9.63 -32.28
N SER A 125 13.49 8.59 -33.03
CA SER A 125 13.74 8.49 -34.48
C SER A 125 15.22 8.66 -34.85
N GLY A 126 16.14 8.30 -33.93
CA GLY A 126 17.58 8.43 -34.13
C GLY A 126 18.14 9.83 -33.89
N GLU A 127 17.30 10.79 -33.49
CA GLU A 127 17.72 12.14 -33.12
C GLU A 127 17.92 12.24 -31.60
N ASP A 128 19.09 12.75 -31.18
CA ASP A 128 19.35 13.11 -29.79
C ASP A 128 18.59 14.38 -29.42
N VAL A 129 17.59 14.24 -28.55
CA VAL A 129 16.75 15.34 -28.08
C VAL A 129 17.16 15.84 -26.69
N SER A 130 18.23 15.30 -26.09
CA SER A 130 18.70 15.67 -24.74
C SER A 130 19.06 17.15 -24.59
N SER A 131 19.42 17.79 -25.71
CA SER A 131 19.78 19.21 -25.77
C SER A 131 18.60 20.19 -25.82
N LEU A 132 17.38 19.69 -26.09
CA LEU A 132 16.15 20.48 -26.08
C LEU A 132 15.77 20.92 -24.67
N ALA A 133 14.85 21.89 -24.54
CA ALA A 133 14.31 22.27 -23.24
C ALA A 133 13.51 21.12 -22.61
N TYR A 134 13.53 21.03 -21.28
CA TYR A 134 12.81 19.98 -20.54
C TYR A 134 11.32 19.91 -20.92
N LEU A 135 10.64 21.05 -21.06
CA LEU A 135 9.22 21.04 -21.47
C LEU A 135 8.98 20.43 -22.85
N ASP A 136 9.88 20.67 -23.81
CA ASP A 136 9.76 20.11 -25.15
C ASP A 136 9.94 18.59 -25.11
N ARG A 137 10.98 18.10 -24.40
CA ARG A 137 11.21 16.66 -24.20
C ARG A 137 10.03 16.01 -23.46
N LYS A 138 9.49 16.70 -22.45
CA LYS A 138 8.36 16.20 -21.65
C LYS A 138 7.08 16.07 -22.48
N LYS A 139 6.81 17.05 -23.34
CA LYS A 139 5.70 16.99 -24.30
C LYS A 139 5.89 15.85 -25.29
N SER A 140 7.07 15.73 -25.90
CA SER A 140 7.38 14.63 -26.81
C SER A 140 7.26 13.25 -26.16
N LEU A 141 7.65 13.13 -24.88
CA LEU A 141 7.46 11.91 -24.08
C LEU A 141 5.96 11.61 -23.88
N TYR A 142 5.16 12.60 -23.52
CA TYR A 142 3.72 12.43 -23.35
C TYR A 142 3.03 11.99 -24.64
N ASP A 143 3.37 12.63 -25.76
CA ASP A 143 2.82 12.29 -27.08
C ASP A 143 3.17 10.85 -27.49
N LEU A 144 4.42 10.43 -27.23
CA LEU A 144 4.89 9.06 -27.47
C LEU A 144 4.11 8.04 -26.62
N MET A 145 4.01 8.29 -25.31
CA MET A 145 3.31 7.40 -24.37
C MET A 145 1.82 7.30 -24.70
N SER A 146 1.19 8.42 -25.07
CA SER A 146 -0.21 8.48 -25.50
C SER A 146 -0.44 7.69 -26.78
N ALA A 147 0.44 7.81 -27.78
CA ALA A 147 0.37 7.05 -29.02
C ALA A 147 0.52 5.54 -28.78
N ALA A 148 1.35 5.15 -27.82
CA ALA A 148 1.51 3.77 -27.36
C ALA A 148 0.37 3.28 -26.44
N LYS A 149 -0.63 4.13 -26.12
CA LYS A 149 -1.74 3.86 -25.20
C LYS A 149 -1.29 3.46 -23.79
N LEU A 150 -0.17 4.03 -23.33
CA LEU A 150 0.39 3.76 -22.01
C LEU A 150 -0.21 4.68 -20.94
N PRO A 151 -0.24 4.26 -19.65
CA PRO A 151 -0.78 5.07 -18.57
C PRO A 151 -0.12 6.46 -18.48
N ALA A 152 -0.96 7.50 -18.46
CA ALA A 152 -0.55 8.90 -18.35
C ALA A 152 -0.20 9.34 -16.90
N SER A 153 -0.25 8.42 -15.95
CA SER A 153 0.21 8.62 -14.59
C SER A 153 0.54 7.28 -13.94
N PRO A 154 1.37 7.26 -12.88
CA PRO A 154 1.66 6.03 -12.15
C PRO A 154 0.39 5.43 -11.53
N ASP A 155 0.09 4.19 -11.88
CA ASP A 155 -1.04 3.41 -11.38
C ASP A 155 -0.54 2.04 -10.90
N PRO A 156 -0.65 1.74 -9.59
CA PRO A 156 -0.28 0.44 -9.03
C PRO A 156 -1.15 -0.72 -9.53
N TYR A 157 -2.25 -0.46 -10.25
CA TYR A 157 -3.15 -1.51 -10.78
C TYR A 157 -3.09 -1.65 -12.30
N ALA A 158 -2.32 -0.81 -13.00
CA ALA A 158 -2.12 -0.94 -14.42
C ALA A 158 -1.38 -2.25 -14.76
N LYS A 159 -1.75 -2.86 -15.90
CA LYS A 159 -1.08 -4.05 -16.44
C LYS A 159 0.21 -3.66 -17.17
N GLU A 160 0.26 -2.42 -17.64
CA GLU A 160 1.36 -1.83 -18.37
C GLU A 160 2.53 -1.55 -17.42
N THR A 161 3.67 -2.21 -17.70
CA THR A 161 4.90 -2.06 -16.89
C THR A 161 5.75 -0.88 -17.33
N ILE A 162 5.28 -0.04 -18.26
CA ILE A 162 5.87 1.26 -18.61
C ILE A 162 4.78 2.30 -18.44
N GLN A 163 5.07 3.33 -17.64
CA GLN A 163 4.11 4.36 -17.29
C GLN A 163 4.76 5.75 -17.29
N TYR A 164 3.98 6.79 -17.57
CA TYR A 164 4.46 8.17 -17.61
C TYR A 164 4.36 8.85 -16.24
N ILE A 165 5.37 9.61 -15.84
CA ILE A 165 5.30 10.52 -14.69
C ILE A 165 4.80 11.89 -15.16
N PRO A 166 3.65 12.39 -14.67
CA PRO A 166 3.19 13.73 -14.99
C PRO A 166 4.04 14.80 -14.31
N CYS A 167 4.09 15.98 -14.95
CA CYS A 167 4.66 17.19 -14.35
C CYS A 167 3.54 18.20 -14.04
N TYR A 168 3.72 18.92 -12.95
CA TYR A 168 2.80 19.94 -12.44
C TYR A 168 3.48 21.31 -12.49
N ASP A 169 2.68 22.35 -12.70
CA ASP A 169 3.11 23.74 -12.75
C ASP A 169 3.07 24.44 -11.37
N HIS A 170 2.31 23.88 -10.42
CA HIS A 170 2.21 24.38 -9.04
C HIS A 170 2.73 23.35 -8.03
N PHE A 171 3.38 23.82 -6.97
CA PHE A 171 3.97 22.98 -5.92
C PHE A 171 2.91 22.42 -4.97
N ASP A 172 1.95 23.23 -4.52
CA ASP A 172 1.06 22.83 -3.42
C ASP A 172 0.19 21.60 -3.76
N PRO A 173 -0.47 21.50 -4.94
CA PRO A 173 -1.32 20.35 -5.25
C PRO A 173 -0.55 19.02 -5.32
N ILE A 174 0.65 19.04 -5.90
CA ILE A 174 1.50 17.83 -5.94
C ILE A 174 2.06 17.50 -4.56
N TRP A 175 2.37 18.51 -3.75
CA TRP A 175 2.88 18.30 -2.39
C TRP A 175 1.81 17.71 -1.46
N GLU A 176 0.56 18.17 -1.55
CA GLU A 176 -0.58 17.57 -0.87
C GLU A 176 -0.76 16.11 -1.26
N MET A 177 -0.64 15.80 -2.57
CA MET A 177 -0.72 14.44 -3.07
C MET A 177 0.43 13.55 -2.56
N VAL A 178 1.68 14.02 -2.65
CA VAL A 178 2.86 13.31 -2.13
C VAL A 178 2.73 13.08 -0.64
N THR A 179 2.28 14.07 0.11
CA THR A 179 2.05 13.93 1.56
C THR A 179 0.93 12.92 1.81
N LYS A 180 -0.24 13.05 1.19
CA LYS A 180 -1.38 12.12 1.37
C LYS A 180 -0.99 10.66 1.11
N TYR A 181 -0.23 10.42 0.06
CA TYR A 181 0.19 9.07 -0.35
C TYR A 181 1.51 8.61 0.26
N ASP A 182 2.07 9.37 1.21
CA ASP A 182 3.32 9.04 1.89
C ASP A 182 4.49 8.86 0.90
N GLY A 183 4.48 9.62 -0.19
CA GLY A 183 5.52 9.61 -1.23
C GLY A 183 6.84 10.18 -0.71
N GLU A 184 7.93 9.84 -1.41
CA GLU A 184 9.29 10.20 -0.98
C GLU A 184 9.56 11.71 -1.03
N GLY A 185 8.91 12.41 -1.96
CA GLY A 185 9.10 13.83 -2.16
C GLY A 185 8.78 14.23 -3.58
N ILE A 186 9.42 15.31 -4.02
CA ILE A 186 9.30 15.83 -5.39
C ILE A 186 10.67 16.08 -6.02
N VAL A 187 10.69 16.10 -7.34
CA VAL A 187 11.79 16.66 -8.14
C VAL A 187 11.24 17.87 -8.89
N ALA A 188 11.81 19.05 -8.63
CA ALA A 188 11.55 20.26 -9.38
C ALA A 188 12.60 20.40 -10.49
N LYS A 189 12.16 20.64 -11.73
CA LYS A 189 13.03 20.81 -12.90
C LYS A 189 12.75 22.18 -13.52
N LYS A 190 13.81 22.92 -13.90
CA LYS A 190 13.62 24.14 -14.69
C LYS A 190 13.07 23.81 -16.07
N THR A 191 12.09 24.59 -16.53
CA THR A 191 11.39 24.40 -17.81
C THR A 191 12.34 24.37 -19.00
N ASN A 192 13.40 25.19 -18.97
CA ASN A 192 14.42 25.30 -20.01
C ASN A 192 15.67 24.44 -19.77
N SER A 193 15.67 23.57 -18.75
CA SER A 193 16.83 22.73 -18.44
C SER A 193 17.10 21.71 -19.54
N LYS A 194 18.38 21.58 -19.91
CA LYS A 194 18.88 20.51 -20.79
C LYS A 194 19.18 19.26 -19.97
N TRP A 195 19.11 18.10 -20.60
CA TRP A 195 19.59 16.87 -19.96
C TRP A 195 21.11 16.78 -20.11
N LEU A 196 21.82 16.57 -19.02
CA LEU A 196 23.28 16.57 -18.99
C LEU A 196 23.82 15.25 -18.45
N GLU A 197 24.47 14.47 -19.32
CA GLU A 197 25.08 13.19 -18.97
C GLU A 197 26.11 13.37 -17.84
N LYS A 198 26.13 12.45 -16.87
CA LYS A 198 27.11 12.40 -15.78
C LYS A 198 27.24 13.67 -14.93
N LYS A 199 26.26 14.59 -14.97
CA LYS A 199 26.28 15.84 -14.20
C LYS A 199 25.25 15.88 -13.08
N ARG A 200 25.65 16.47 -11.97
CA ARG A 200 24.73 16.96 -10.94
C ARG A 200 24.40 18.41 -11.28
N SER A 201 23.12 18.77 -11.32
CA SER A 201 22.69 20.12 -11.73
C SER A 201 21.72 20.73 -10.73
N SER A 202 21.91 22.03 -10.44
CA SER A 202 20.98 22.85 -9.68
C SER A 202 19.70 23.21 -10.46
N ASP A 203 19.64 22.90 -11.75
CA ASP A 203 18.41 23.03 -12.53
C ASP A 203 17.39 21.94 -12.20
N TRP A 204 17.84 20.86 -11.54
CA TRP A 204 17.00 19.80 -11.01
C TRP A 204 17.18 19.76 -9.49
N LEU A 205 16.16 20.15 -8.75
CA LEU A 205 16.15 20.15 -7.29
C LEU A 205 15.27 19.02 -6.78
N LYS A 206 15.69 18.32 -5.73
CA LYS A 206 14.83 17.36 -5.02
C LYS A 206 14.50 17.89 -3.64
N TYR A 207 13.22 17.84 -3.30
CA TYR A 207 12.69 18.21 -1.99
C TYR A 207 12.00 16.99 -1.40
N LYS A 208 12.39 16.60 -0.18
CA LYS A 208 12.03 15.31 0.43
C LYS A 208 10.97 15.48 1.50
N ASN A 209 10.08 14.48 1.59
CA ASN A 209 9.06 14.39 2.61
C ASN A 209 9.62 13.72 3.87
N PHE A 210 10.43 14.47 4.62
CA PHE A 210 11.00 13.98 5.87
C PHE A 210 9.93 13.89 6.96
N LYS A 211 10.00 12.83 7.74
CA LYS A 211 9.21 12.56 8.95
C LYS A 211 10.09 12.76 10.17
N GLN A 212 9.49 12.93 11.33
CA GLN A 212 10.21 13.07 12.59
C GLN A 212 9.92 11.92 13.55
N ALA A 213 10.93 11.55 14.32
CA ALA A 213 10.85 10.55 15.38
C ALA A 213 11.59 11.06 16.62
N TYR A 214 11.04 10.73 17.78
CA TYR A 214 11.74 10.90 19.05
C TYR A 214 12.54 9.63 19.35
N VAL A 215 13.80 9.82 19.72
CA VAL A 215 14.77 8.75 19.93
C VAL A 215 15.66 9.08 21.12
N CYS A 216 16.25 8.05 21.71
CA CYS A 216 17.31 8.20 22.70
C CYS A 216 18.68 8.03 22.05
N ILE A 217 19.61 8.93 22.33
CA ILE A 217 21.02 8.73 21.99
C ILE A 217 21.60 7.75 23.01
N THR A 218 22.11 6.62 22.53
CA THR A 218 22.53 5.47 23.38
C THR A 218 23.93 4.97 23.05
N GLY A 219 24.57 5.54 22.03
CA GLY A 219 25.97 5.22 21.77
C GLY A 219 26.66 6.21 20.85
N PHE A 220 27.98 6.09 20.81
CA PHE A 220 28.86 6.94 20.01
C PHE A 220 30.06 6.12 19.50
N ASN A 221 30.32 6.20 18.21
CA ASN A 221 31.48 5.60 17.58
C ASN A 221 32.55 6.69 17.35
N PRO A 222 33.68 6.67 18.08
CA PRO A 222 34.69 7.72 17.98
C PRO A 222 35.50 7.67 16.67
N ASN A 223 35.49 6.54 15.94
CA ASN A 223 36.26 6.38 14.71
C ASN A 223 35.61 7.10 13.52
N ASN A 224 34.28 7.16 13.48
CA ASN A 224 33.54 7.79 12.39
C ASN A 224 32.64 8.96 12.84
N GLY A 225 32.49 9.19 14.15
CA GLY A 225 31.68 10.25 14.73
C GLY A 225 30.16 9.97 14.70
N PHE A 226 29.74 8.74 14.44
CA PHE A 226 28.32 8.38 14.38
C PHE A 226 27.74 8.14 15.78
N LEU A 227 26.51 8.59 15.96
CA LEU A 227 25.71 8.35 17.16
C LEU A 227 24.71 7.25 16.92
N THR A 228 24.61 6.30 17.84
CA THR A 228 23.57 5.28 17.85
C THR A 228 22.34 5.84 18.52
N VAL A 229 21.22 5.84 17.80
CA VAL A 229 19.91 6.23 18.32
C VAL A 229 18.99 5.02 18.45
N SER A 230 18.28 4.95 19.56
CA SER A 230 17.49 3.80 19.98
C SER A 230 16.09 4.22 20.45
N VAL A 231 15.16 3.28 20.46
CA VAL A 231 13.81 3.46 21.03
C VAL A 231 13.43 2.26 21.88
N LEU A 232 12.52 2.48 22.82
CA LEU A 232 11.95 1.41 23.65
C LEU A 232 11.01 0.55 22.80
N LYS A 233 11.33 -0.74 22.68
CA LYS A 233 10.52 -1.73 21.97
C LYS A 233 10.36 -2.96 22.86
N ASN A 234 9.12 -3.28 23.24
CA ASN A 234 8.81 -4.41 24.13
C ASN A 234 9.63 -4.39 25.44
N GLY A 235 9.82 -3.21 26.02
CA GLY A 235 10.60 -3.02 27.25
C GLY A 235 12.13 -3.04 27.08
N VAL A 236 12.64 -3.15 25.84
CA VAL A 236 14.08 -3.17 25.56
C VAL A 236 14.48 -2.01 24.66
N MET A 237 15.53 -1.27 25.03
CA MET A 237 16.11 -0.24 24.18
C MET A 237 16.74 -0.88 22.94
N THR A 238 16.15 -0.62 21.78
CA THR A 238 16.54 -1.20 20.50
C THR A 238 17.12 -0.12 19.60
N PRO A 239 18.36 -0.27 19.10
CA PRO A 239 18.93 0.61 18.09
C PRO A 239 18.09 0.62 16.82
N ILE A 240 17.78 1.82 16.32
CA ILE A 240 17.00 1.98 15.08
C ILE A 240 17.70 2.81 14.01
N ALA A 241 18.79 3.53 14.33
CA ALA A 241 19.61 4.20 13.34
C ALA A 241 20.99 4.60 13.89
N SER A 242 21.87 4.98 12.96
CA SER A 242 23.10 5.73 13.26
C SER A 242 23.05 7.10 12.59
N VAL A 243 23.38 8.16 13.33
CA VAL A 243 23.23 9.56 12.92
C VAL A 243 24.57 10.27 12.99
N SER A 244 24.92 11.01 11.95
CA SER A 244 26.17 11.80 11.88
C SER A 244 25.99 13.19 11.25
N HIS A 245 24.80 13.46 10.72
CA HIS A 245 24.46 14.71 10.02
C HIS A 245 23.37 15.46 10.78
N GLY A 246 23.30 16.78 10.59
CA GLY A 246 22.28 17.65 11.20
C GLY A 246 22.71 18.34 12.49
N MET A 247 23.70 17.80 13.20
CA MET A 247 24.28 18.45 14.39
C MET A 247 25.31 19.51 14.03
N ARG A 248 25.30 20.60 14.80
CA ARG A 248 26.37 21.60 14.86
C ARG A 248 27.61 21.02 15.55
N ASP A 249 28.77 21.60 15.30
CA ASP A 249 30.04 21.07 15.82
C ASP A 249 30.13 21.18 17.36
N GLU A 250 29.48 22.19 17.96
CA GLU A 250 29.36 22.33 19.41
C GLU A 250 28.50 21.20 20.01
N GLU A 251 27.40 20.83 19.35
CA GLU A 251 26.50 19.75 19.80
C GLU A 251 27.19 18.39 19.76
N LYS A 252 27.95 18.13 18.68
CA LYS A 252 28.77 16.90 18.57
C LYS A 252 29.82 16.84 19.67
N SER A 253 30.47 17.96 19.96
CA SER A 253 31.50 18.06 20.99
C SER A 253 30.92 17.81 22.39
N ALA A 254 29.77 18.39 22.70
CA ALA A 254 29.07 18.17 23.96
C ALA A 254 28.66 16.70 24.16
N ILE A 255 28.07 16.07 23.13
CA ILE A 255 27.68 14.65 23.21
C ILE A 255 28.90 13.76 23.37
N ARG A 256 30.00 14.06 22.68
CA ARG A 256 31.25 13.33 22.84
C ARG A 256 31.76 13.41 24.28
N GLU A 257 31.76 14.60 24.88
CA GLU A 257 32.19 14.78 26.26
C GLU A 257 31.31 13.99 27.24
N ILE A 258 29.98 14.04 27.06
CA ILE A 258 29.04 13.24 27.88
C ILE A 258 29.32 11.73 27.73
N MET A 259 29.54 11.25 26.50
CA MET A 259 29.84 9.85 26.22
C MET A 259 31.18 9.41 26.84
N GLU A 260 32.19 10.27 26.84
CA GLU A 260 33.50 9.99 27.43
C GLU A 260 33.46 10.03 28.97
N GLN A 261 32.65 10.90 29.57
CA GLN A 261 32.54 11.06 31.04
C GLN A 261 31.57 10.06 31.69
N HIS A 262 30.45 9.76 31.04
CA HIS A 262 29.34 8.99 31.61
C HIS A 262 29.04 7.70 30.86
N GLY A 263 29.58 7.51 29.66
CA GLY A 263 29.39 6.29 28.87
C GLY A 263 30.34 5.16 29.26
N HIS A 264 29.96 3.95 28.90
CA HIS A 264 30.79 2.75 29.02
C HIS A 264 31.45 2.44 27.67
N LYS A 265 32.78 2.32 27.67
CA LYS A 265 33.53 1.94 26.48
C LYS A 265 33.47 0.43 26.25
N THR A 266 33.00 0.02 25.08
CA THR A 266 32.89 -1.38 24.68
C THR A 266 34.23 -1.94 24.19
N ALA A 267 34.32 -3.26 24.03
CA ALA A 267 35.51 -3.93 23.48
C ALA A 267 35.83 -3.51 22.02
N SER A 268 34.83 -3.06 21.25
CA SER A 268 35.01 -2.51 19.90
C SER A 268 35.56 -1.08 19.89
N GLY A 269 35.69 -0.45 21.07
CA GLY A 269 36.13 0.94 21.22
C GLY A 269 35.02 1.98 21.05
N GLU A 270 33.77 1.54 20.89
CA GLU A 270 32.59 2.41 20.88
C GLU A 270 32.15 2.74 22.31
N PHE A 271 31.36 3.78 22.48
CA PHE A 271 30.74 4.15 23.76
C PHE A 271 29.26 3.80 23.75
N THR A 272 28.77 3.27 24.87
CA THR A 272 27.34 3.07 25.15
C THR A 272 26.91 3.92 26.34
N LEU A 273 25.73 4.49 26.26
CA LEU A 273 25.15 5.33 27.30
C LEU A 273 23.78 4.79 27.68
N GLU A 274 23.49 4.72 28.98
CA GLU A 274 22.14 4.43 29.47
C GLU A 274 21.15 5.48 28.92
N PRO A 275 19.92 5.08 28.57
CA PRO A 275 18.95 5.94 27.91
C PRO A 275 18.64 7.16 28.79
N SER A 276 19.11 8.32 28.36
CA SER A 276 19.02 9.57 29.13
C SER A 276 18.94 10.83 28.27
N ILE A 277 19.40 10.76 27.01
CA ILE A 277 19.41 11.90 26.09
C ILE A 277 18.36 11.68 25.01
N CYS A 278 17.23 12.37 25.12
CA CYS A 278 16.18 12.38 24.11
C CYS A 278 16.50 13.38 23.00
N ALA A 279 16.16 13.02 21.76
CA ALA A 279 16.38 13.85 20.59
C ALA A 279 15.28 13.63 19.54
N THR A 280 15.04 14.65 18.74
CA THR A 280 14.28 14.54 17.50
C THR A 280 15.25 14.27 16.35
N VAL A 281 14.96 13.22 15.59
CA VAL A 281 15.60 12.95 14.30
C VAL A 281 14.59 13.07 13.19
N GLN A 282 15.03 13.52 12.02
CA GLN A 282 14.26 13.42 10.81
C GLN A 282 14.74 12.23 9.97
N TYR A 283 13.82 11.56 9.30
CA TYR A 283 14.08 10.37 8.49
C TYR A 283 13.11 10.31 7.31
N LEU A 284 13.43 9.50 6.30
CA LEU A 284 12.60 9.40 5.10
C LEU A 284 11.66 8.20 5.13
N THR A 285 12.19 7.04 5.54
CA THR A 285 11.43 5.79 5.58
C THR A 285 11.95 4.87 6.67
N ILE A 286 11.13 3.87 7.02
CA ILE A 286 11.49 2.78 7.91
C ILE A 286 11.73 1.55 7.03
N LEU A 287 12.93 0.98 7.11
CA LEU A 287 13.31 -0.21 6.37
C LEU A 287 13.79 -1.26 7.38
N GLN A 288 13.15 -2.43 7.40
CA GLN A 288 13.52 -3.53 8.30
C GLN A 288 13.60 -3.12 9.78
N GLY A 289 12.70 -2.23 10.20
CA GLY A 289 12.65 -1.71 11.58
C GLY A 289 13.71 -0.65 11.91
N THR A 290 14.48 -0.19 10.92
CA THR A 290 15.49 0.88 11.07
C THR A 290 15.10 2.12 10.28
N LEU A 291 15.49 3.30 10.76
CA LEU A 291 15.26 4.56 10.06
C LEU A 291 16.32 4.77 8.96
N ARG A 292 15.90 5.29 7.80
CA ARG A 292 16.77 5.56 6.65
C ARG A 292 16.81 7.04 6.30
N GLU A 293 17.97 7.46 5.79
CA GLU A 293 18.28 8.87 5.51
C GLU A 293 18.05 9.78 6.72
N VAL A 294 18.66 9.38 7.84
CA VAL A 294 18.43 10.00 9.13
C VAL A 294 19.38 11.17 9.33
N SER A 295 18.85 12.25 9.91
CA SER A 295 19.65 13.37 10.41
C SER A 295 19.07 13.91 11.70
N PHE A 296 19.93 14.47 12.53
CA PHE A 296 19.54 15.13 13.78
C PHE A 296 18.77 16.41 13.51
N VAL A 297 17.81 16.74 14.38
CA VAL A 297 17.03 17.99 14.34
C VAL A 297 17.25 18.78 15.63
N SER A 298 16.96 18.20 16.79
CA SER A 298 17.00 18.89 18.08
C SER A 298 17.16 17.91 19.25
N PHE A 299 17.63 18.43 20.38
CA PHE A 299 17.54 17.74 21.67
C PHE A 299 16.19 18.00 22.32
N GLU A 300 15.64 16.99 22.99
CA GLU A 300 14.35 17.07 23.68
C GLU A 300 14.54 16.96 25.19
N PHE A 301 15.14 18.00 25.79
CA PHE A 301 15.52 18.02 27.21
C PHE A 301 14.36 17.90 28.21
N HIS A 302 13.12 18.03 27.73
CA HIS A 302 11.91 17.95 28.54
C HIS A 302 11.25 16.58 28.51
N MET A 303 11.69 15.68 27.63
CA MET A 303 11.11 14.36 27.45
C MET A 303 11.79 13.31 28.34
N ASP A 304 10.99 12.40 28.87
CA ASP A 304 11.50 11.18 29.49
C ASP A 304 11.85 10.14 28.41
N TRP A 305 12.94 9.39 28.61
CA TRP A 305 13.41 8.40 27.63
C TRP A 305 12.40 7.27 27.41
N THR A 306 11.52 6.99 28.38
CA THR A 306 10.44 6.00 28.26
C THR A 306 9.38 6.40 27.23
N GLU A 307 9.30 7.68 26.87
CA GLU A 307 8.39 8.18 25.84
C GLU A 307 8.88 7.86 24.42
N CYS A 308 10.20 7.66 24.24
CA CYS A 308 10.81 7.35 22.95
C CYS A 308 10.55 5.88 22.56
N THR A 309 9.31 5.53 22.21
CA THR A 309 8.90 4.15 21.91
C THR A 309 8.85 3.84 20.41
N TYR A 310 9.04 2.57 20.04
CA TYR A 310 8.86 2.13 18.66
C TYR A 310 7.41 2.32 18.18
N ALA A 311 6.42 2.13 19.05
CA ALA A 311 5.02 2.38 18.72
C ALA A 311 4.77 3.85 18.36
N GLN A 312 5.42 4.78 19.05
CA GLN A 312 5.37 6.20 18.72
C GLN A 312 6.01 6.50 17.34
N VAL A 313 7.15 5.87 17.03
CA VAL A 313 7.77 5.95 15.70
C VAL A 313 6.80 5.49 14.62
N ILE A 314 6.12 4.35 14.80
CA ILE A 314 5.14 3.86 13.82
C ILE A 314 3.94 4.81 13.72
N ARG A 315 3.40 5.32 14.83
CA ARG A 315 2.31 6.29 14.79
C ARG A 315 2.65 7.56 14.00
N HIS A 316 3.87 8.07 14.15
CA HIS A 316 4.33 9.28 13.47
C HIS A 316 4.91 8.99 12.07
N SER A 317 4.94 7.71 11.66
CA SER A 317 5.44 7.28 10.36
C SER A 317 4.50 7.58 9.19
N LYS A 318 3.24 7.92 9.48
CA LYS A 318 2.22 8.24 8.48
C LYS A 318 1.78 9.70 8.62
N PRO A 319 1.47 10.37 7.51
CA PRO A 319 1.00 11.74 7.53
C PRO A 319 -0.43 11.78 8.07
N VAL A 320 -0.62 12.53 9.15
CA VAL A 320 -1.92 12.74 9.79
C VAL A 320 -2.17 14.21 10.03
N HIS A 321 -3.43 14.59 10.05
CA HIS A 321 -3.84 15.96 10.32
C HIS A 321 -3.41 16.38 11.74
N PRO A 322 -2.81 17.58 11.95
CA PRO A 322 -2.32 18.02 13.26
C PRO A 322 -3.37 18.07 14.39
N LYS A 323 -4.66 18.21 14.03
CA LYS A 323 -5.77 18.16 15.00
C LYS A 323 -6.07 16.74 15.53
N LEU A 324 -5.52 15.68 14.93
CA LEU A 324 -5.76 14.32 15.40
C LEU A 324 -4.93 14.06 16.66
N GLN A 325 -5.62 13.82 17.78
CA GLN A 325 -5.01 13.50 19.07
C GLN A 325 -5.40 12.09 19.50
N PHE A 326 -4.41 11.32 19.94
CA PHE A 326 -4.59 9.96 20.43
C PHE A 326 -4.76 9.96 21.95
N THR A 327 -5.66 9.13 22.46
CA THR A 327 -5.98 9.07 23.89
C THR A 327 -6.11 7.62 24.37
N SER A 328 -5.89 7.36 25.66
CA SER A 328 -6.11 6.04 26.28
C SER A 328 -5.43 4.88 25.53
N LEU A 329 -4.18 5.10 25.10
CA LEU A 329 -3.42 4.17 24.27
C LEU A 329 -3.17 2.82 24.96
N ASP A 330 -3.06 2.83 26.28
CA ASP A 330 -2.86 1.70 27.18
C ASP A 330 -4.11 0.82 27.39
N LYS A 331 -5.29 1.32 26.98
CA LYS A 331 -6.56 0.61 27.16
C LYS A 331 -6.55 -0.76 26.47
N ILE A 332 -6.84 -1.82 27.20
CA ILE A 332 -7.02 -3.16 26.64
C ILE A 332 -8.27 -3.20 25.75
N VAL A 333 -8.08 -3.63 24.50
CA VAL A 333 -9.13 -3.76 23.47
C VAL A 333 -9.44 -5.23 23.18
N PHE A 334 -8.41 -6.07 23.03
CA PHE A 334 -8.55 -7.51 22.77
C PHE A 334 -7.96 -8.30 23.95
N GLU A 335 -8.82 -8.68 24.90
CA GLU A 335 -8.41 -9.25 26.20
C GLU A 335 -7.58 -10.54 26.06
N LYS A 336 -8.00 -11.48 25.21
CA LYS A 336 -7.38 -12.81 25.12
C LYS A 336 -5.95 -12.73 24.59
N ASN A 337 -5.68 -11.76 23.72
CA ASN A 337 -4.35 -11.50 23.18
C ASN A 337 -3.61 -10.35 23.89
N LYS A 338 -4.20 -9.80 24.97
CA LYS A 338 -3.67 -8.69 25.78
C LYS A 338 -3.26 -7.48 24.94
N LYS A 339 -4.06 -7.14 23.93
CA LYS A 339 -3.77 -6.04 23.01
C LYS A 339 -4.45 -4.77 23.44
N THR A 340 -3.68 -3.71 23.40
CA THR A 340 -4.08 -2.35 23.73
C THR A 340 -4.67 -1.62 22.53
N LYS A 341 -5.17 -0.41 22.76
CA LYS A 341 -5.59 0.50 21.71
C LYS A 341 -4.40 0.95 20.85
N GLU A 342 -3.22 1.09 21.43
CA GLU A 342 -1.97 1.38 20.71
C GLU A 342 -1.65 0.27 19.70
N ASP A 343 -1.75 -0.99 20.11
CA ASP A 343 -1.54 -2.15 19.24
C ASP A 343 -2.52 -2.15 18.06
N PHE A 344 -3.80 -1.85 18.33
CA PHE A 344 -4.81 -1.75 17.28
C PHE A 344 -4.54 -0.61 16.30
N ILE A 345 -4.18 0.58 16.79
CA ILE A 345 -3.81 1.71 15.94
C ILE A 345 -2.58 1.38 15.09
N GLN A 346 -1.57 0.73 15.68
CA GLN A 346 -0.39 0.29 14.97
C GLN A 346 -0.74 -0.71 13.86
N TYR A 347 -1.60 -1.68 14.16
CA TYR A 347 -2.12 -2.62 13.16
C TYR A 347 -2.76 -1.87 11.98
N MET A 348 -3.64 -0.91 12.25
CA MET A 348 -4.31 -0.13 11.18
C MET A 348 -3.31 0.65 10.32
N ILE A 349 -2.21 1.16 10.90
CA ILE A 349 -1.12 1.81 10.16
C ILE A 349 -0.37 0.81 9.27
N GLU A 350 -0.06 -0.37 9.80
CA GLU A 350 0.73 -1.37 9.08
C GLU A 350 -0.06 -2.04 7.94
N VAL A 351 -1.39 -2.15 8.07
CA VAL A 351 -2.24 -2.71 7.00
C VAL A 351 -2.85 -1.66 6.07
N SER A 352 -2.66 -0.35 6.34
CA SER A 352 -3.37 0.74 5.67
C SER A 352 -3.26 0.66 4.14
N ASP A 353 -2.08 0.31 3.64
CA ASP A 353 -1.76 0.27 2.21
C ASP A 353 -2.53 -0.84 1.47
N TYR A 354 -2.92 -1.89 2.19
CA TYR A 354 -3.70 -3.02 1.67
C TYR A 354 -5.19 -2.88 1.95
N LEU A 355 -5.55 -2.06 2.96
CA LEU A 355 -6.92 -1.74 3.35
C LEU A 355 -7.54 -0.66 2.46
N PHE A 356 -6.79 0.43 2.18
CA PHE A 356 -7.29 1.57 1.41
C PHE A 356 -7.87 1.24 0.02
N PRO A 357 -7.33 0.28 -0.76
CA PRO A 357 -7.92 -0.08 -2.05
C PRO A 357 -9.41 -0.44 -1.95
N PHE A 358 -9.81 -1.07 -0.84
CA PHE A 358 -11.19 -1.49 -0.59
C PHE A 358 -12.04 -0.42 0.07
N LEU A 359 -11.44 0.58 0.73
CA LEU A 359 -12.15 1.73 1.31
C LEU A 359 -12.35 2.88 0.30
N LYS A 360 -11.52 2.92 -0.76
CA LYS A 360 -11.47 4.01 -1.72
C LYS A 360 -12.83 4.27 -2.37
N ASN A 361 -13.29 5.51 -2.30
CA ASN A 361 -14.59 5.99 -2.75
C ASN A 361 -15.77 5.18 -2.19
N ARG A 362 -15.71 4.64 -0.98
CA ARG A 362 -16.83 3.89 -0.38
C ARG A 362 -17.38 4.61 0.85
N ALA A 363 -18.71 4.61 0.97
CA ALA A 363 -19.44 5.06 2.15
C ALA A 363 -19.32 4.00 3.24
N VAL A 364 -18.42 4.21 4.21
CA VAL A 364 -18.07 3.20 5.21
C VAL A 364 -19.08 3.22 6.35
N THR A 365 -19.59 2.05 6.71
CA THR A 365 -20.26 1.82 8.00
C THR A 365 -19.25 1.20 8.95
N VAL A 366 -19.13 1.74 10.16
CA VAL A 366 -18.25 1.14 11.18
C VAL A 366 -19.04 0.55 12.34
N ILE A 367 -18.48 -0.48 12.98
CA ILE A 367 -18.94 -0.95 14.29
C ILE A 367 -17.93 -0.54 15.34
N ARG A 368 -18.39 0.22 16.32
CA ARG A 368 -17.56 0.75 17.40
C ARG A 368 -17.75 -0.03 18.68
N TYR A 369 -16.64 -0.18 19.40
CA TYR A 369 -16.54 -0.90 20.67
C TYR A 369 -15.92 0.03 21.72
N PRO A 370 -16.63 1.07 22.19
CA PRO A 370 -16.04 2.14 23.00
C PRO A 370 -15.38 1.65 24.28
N HIS A 371 -15.82 0.51 24.84
CA HIS A 371 -15.25 -0.10 26.04
C HIS A 371 -14.50 -1.42 25.79
N GLY A 372 -14.13 -1.70 24.54
CA GLY A 372 -13.39 -2.92 24.16
C GLY A 372 -14.30 -4.02 23.58
N SER A 373 -13.71 -5.12 23.11
CA SER A 373 -14.41 -6.17 22.33
C SER A 373 -15.58 -6.85 23.06
N ARG A 374 -15.56 -6.87 24.40
CA ARG A 374 -16.62 -7.49 25.23
C ARG A 374 -17.80 -6.59 25.54
N SER A 375 -17.64 -5.29 25.33
CA SER A 375 -18.67 -4.32 25.69
C SER A 375 -19.72 -4.17 24.62
N GLU A 376 -20.79 -3.45 24.94
CA GLU A 376 -21.78 -3.03 23.95
C GLU A 376 -21.11 -2.37 22.75
N SER A 377 -21.59 -2.75 21.57
CA SER A 377 -21.13 -2.22 20.30
C SER A 377 -22.28 -1.52 19.60
N PHE A 378 -21.98 -0.57 18.72
CA PHE A 378 -23.00 0.07 17.92
C PHE A 378 -22.53 0.31 16.48
N PHE A 379 -23.51 0.25 15.57
CA PHE A 379 -23.33 0.57 14.17
C PHE A 379 -23.38 2.08 13.97
N GLN A 380 -22.34 2.62 13.35
CA GLN A 380 -22.28 4.02 12.96
C GLN A 380 -22.27 4.11 11.44
N LYS A 381 -23.40 4.55 10.88
CA LYS A 381 -23.54 4.89 9.45
C LYS A 381 -23.27 6.37 9.20
N ASN A 382 -23.84 7.23 10.05
CA ASN A 382 -23.70 8.67 9.92
C ASN A 382 -22.35 9.17 10.44
N LYS A 383 -21.82 10.18 9.76
CA LYS A 383 -20.80 11.09 10.27
C LYS A 383 -21.39 11.83 11.47
N PRO A 384 -20.75 11.79 12.65
CA PRO A 384 -21.23 12.51 13.81
C PRO A 384 -20.89 14.01 13.73
N ASP A 385 -21.69 14.84 14.37
CA ASP A 385 -21.52 16.31 14.36
C ASP A 385 -20.15 16.78 14.90
N TYR A 386 -19.55 16.01 15.81
CA TYR A 386 -18.23 16.29 16.37
C TYR A 386 -17.06 15.85 15.47
N ALA A 387 -17.34 15.24 14.31
CA ALA A 387 -16.29 14.82 13.39
C ALA A 387 -15.44 16.02 12.96
N PRO A 388 -14.10 15.93 13.02
CA PRO A 388 -13.22 16.99 12.55
C PRO A 388 -13.48 17.35 11.07
N ASP A 389 -13.11 18.57 10.70
CA ASP A 389 -13.25 19.11 9.34
C ASP A 389 -12.51 18.31 8.26
N PHE A 390 -11.41 17.64 8.63
CA PHE A 390 -10.70 16.75 7.71
C PHE A 390 -11.44 15.44 7.40
N VAL A 391 -12.47 15.06 8.18
CA VAL A 391 -13.24 13.83 7.94
C VAL A 391 -14.21 14.04 6.79
N GLN A 392 -13.93 13.42 5.65
CA GLN A 392 -14.75 13.52 4.46
C GLN A 392 -16.06 12.73 4.59
N SER A 393 -17.10 13.20 3.92
CA SER A 393 -18.42 12.58 3.91
C SER A 393 -19.08 12.58 2.53
N PHE A 394 -20.08 11.71 2.39
CA PHE A 394 -20.95 11.59 1.23
C PHE A 394 -22.40 11.48 1.68
N PHE A 395 -23.26 12.37 1.20
CA PHE A 395 -24.70 12.33 1.47
C PHE A 395 -25.42 11.51 0.42
N ASP A 396 -26.10 10.44 0.84
CA ASP A 396 -26.84 9.53 -0.06
C ASP A 396 -28.31 9.93 -0.31
N GLY A 397 -28.73 11.08 0.22
CA GLY A 397 -30.13 11.52 0.24
C GLY A 397 -30.83 11.29 1.58
N SER A 398 -30.27 10.44 2.44
CA SER A 398 -30.85 10.06 3.74
C SER A 398 -29.87 10.14 4.90
N HIS A 399 -28.62 9.75 4.67
CA HIS A 399 -27.56 9.64 5.66
C HIS A 399 -26.30 10.33 5.13
N GLU A 400 -25.56 10.99 6.02
CA GLU A 400 -24.24 11.55 5.72
C GLU A 400 -23.19 10.52 6.11
N HIS A 401 -22.68 9.74 5.14
CA HIS A 401 -21.73 8.67 5.40
C HIS A 401 -20.30 9.16 5.46
N ILE A 402 -19.44 8.50 6.24
CA ILE A 402 -18.00 8.77 6.25
C ILE A 402 -17.34 8.12 5.02
N VAL A 403 -16.44 8.85 4.38
CA VAL A 403 -15.58 8.34 3.30
C VAL A 403 -14.14 8.27 3.82
N CYS A 404 -13.65 7.06 4.08
CA CYS A 404 -12.36 6.84 4.73
C CYS A 404 -11.23 6.59 3.71
N GLU A 405 -10.69 7.65 3.11
CA GLU A 405 -9.67 7.55 2.05
C GLU A 405 -8.25 7.99 2.44
N ASP A 406 -8.06 8.38 3.69
CA ASP A 406 -6.79 8.91 4.17
C ASP A 406 -6.47 8.42 5.59
N MET A 407 -5.20 8.55 5.96
CA MET A 407 -4.69 8.10 7.26
C MET A 407 -5.32 8.86 8.43
N SER A 408 -5.64 10.15 8.29
CA SER A 408 -6.23 10.93 9.37
C SER A 408 -7.63 10.42 9.70
N THR A 409 -8.46 10.19 8.68
CA THR A 409 -9.80 9.63 8.85
C THR A 409 -9.75 8.21 9.41
N LEU A 410 -8.86 7.36 8.87
CA LEU A 410 -8.67 5.98 9.34
C LEU A 410 -8.29 5.93 10.83
N LEU A 411 -7.30 6.73 11.23
CA LEU A 411 -6.81 6.73 12.60
C LEU A 411 -7.73 7.48 13.56
N TRP A 412 -8.52 8.44 13.09
CA TRP A 412 -9.61 9.05 13.86
C TRP A 412 -10.70 8.02 14.19
N LEU A 413 -11.08 7.17 13.23
CA LEU A 413 -12.00 6.05 13.45
C LEU A 413 -11.38 5.00 14.39
N ALA A 414 -10.11 4.62 14.18
CA ALA A 414 -9.43 3.66 15.03
C ALA A 414 -9.28 4.16 16.48
N ASN A 415 -8.98 5.45 16.67
CA ASN A 415 -8.92 6.09 17.99
C ASN A 415 -10.28 6.07 18.72
N GLN A 416 -11.37 5.92 17.99
CA GLN A 416 -12.72 5.77 18.53
C GLN A 416 -13.15 4.30 18.72
N LEU A 417 -12.22 3.37 18.55
CA LEU A 417 -12.43 1.91 18.59
C LEU A 417 -13.48 1.43 17.59
N ALA A 418 -13.49 2.02 16.40
CA ALA A 418 -14.12 1.41 15.23
C ALA A 418 -13.31 0.16 14.85
N LEU A 419 -13.72 -1.01 15.36
CA LEU A 419 -13.01 -2.27 15.12
C LEU A 419 -13.44 -2.92 13.81
N GLU A 420 -14.67 -2.70 13.36
CA GLU A 420 -15.15 -3.28 12.10
C GLU A 420 -15.45 -2.21 11.08
N PHE A 421 -14.87 -2.34 9.88
CA PHE A 421 -15.11 -1.49 8.73
C PHE A 421 -15.92 -2.28 7.71
N HIS A 422 -17.15 -1.85 7.45
CA HIS A 422 -18.07 -2.47 6.51
C HIS A 422 -18.26 -1.57 5.31
N VAL A 423 -18.13 -2.13 4.11
CA VAL A 423 -18.18 -1.40 2.84
C VAL A 423 -19.30 -1.89 1.95
N PRO A 424 -19.98 -1.00 1.21
CA PRO A 424 -20.92 -1.38 0.15
C PRO A 424 -20.18 -2.00 -1.04
N PHE A 425 -20.89 -2.71 -1.92
CA PHE A 425 -20.28 -3.28 -3.13
C PHE A 425 -20.09 -2.25 -4.25
N GLN A 426 -20.80 -1.11 -4.21
CA GLN A 426 -20.57 0.05 -5.08
C GLN A 426 -19.64 1.11 -4.46
N THR A 427 -19.16 2.03 -5.30
CA THR A 427 -18.49 3.27 -4.84
C THR A 427 -19.48 4.42 -4.78
N ILE A 428 -19.15 5.52 -4.11
CA ILE A 428 -19.96 6.76 -4.09
C ILE A 428 -20.05 7.44 -5.47
N LYS A 429 -19.26 6.98 -6.45
CA LYS A 429 -19.24 7.51 -7.83
C LYS A 429 -20.18 6.75 -8.76
N SER A 430 -20.80 5.66 -8.29
CA SER A 430 -21.53 4.70 -9.11
C SER A 430 -22.68 4.08 -8.33
N ARG A 431 -23.75 3.68 -9.02
CA ARG A 431 -24.78 2.80 -8.43
C ARG A 431 -24.54 1.32 -8.70
N ARG A 432 -23.51 0.98 -9.47
CA ARG A 432 -23.18 -0.38 -9.88
C ARG A 432 -22.11 -0.99 -8.96
N PRO A 433 -22.16 -2.32 -8.71
CA PRO A 433 -21.15 -2.99 -7.91
C PRO A 433 -19.79 -2.96 -8.62
N ALA A 434 -18.73 -2.80 -7.84
CA ALA A 434 -17.33 -2.92 -8.28
C ALA A 434 -16.75 -4.33 -8.03
N GLU A 435 -17.50 -5.19 -7.34
CA GLU A 435 -17.09 -6.54 -6.98
C GLU A 435 -18.33 -7.40 -6.66
N ILE A 436 -18.26 -8.69 -6.92
CA ILE A 436 -19.22 -9.69 -6.43
C ILE A 436 -18.61 -10.39 -5.23
N VAL A 437 -19.40 -10.63 -4.19
CA VAL A 437 -18.98 -11.38 -3.00
C VAL A 437 -19.97 -12.49 -2.72
N ILE A 438 -19.47 -13.72 -2.63
CA ILE A 438 -20.24 -14.87 -2.12
C ILE A 438 -19.81 -15.13 -0.69
N ASP A 439 -20.74 -14.94 0.25
CA ASP A 439 -20.52 -15.15 1.68
C ASP A 439 -20.88 -16.58 2.06
N LEU A 440 -19.87 -17.35 2.50
CA LEU A 440 -20.00 -18.73 2.93
C LEU A 440 -20.08 -18.78 4.45
N ASP A 441 -21.30 -18.72 4.99
CA ASP A 441 -21.55 -18.64 6.43
C ASP A 441 -22.03 -19.99 7.00
N PRO A 442 -21.17 -20.73 7.72
CA PRO A 442 -21.56 -21.97 8.34
C PRO A 442 -22.43 -21.74 9.59
N PRO A 443 -23.15 -22.77 10.07
CA PRO A 443 -24.05 -22.64 11.20
C PRO A 443 -23.36 -22.11 12.46
N SER A 444 -22.20 -22.68 12.79
CA SER A 444 -21.38 -22.28 13.94
C SER A 444 -19.89 -22.15 13.57
N ARG A 445 -19.07 -21.71 14.53
CA ARG A 445 -17.60 -21.70 14.38
C ARG A 445 -17.01 -23.10 14.32
N ASP A 446 -17.63 -24.08 14.98
CA ASP A 446 -17.16 -25.47 14.99
C ASP A 446 -17.38 -26.13 13.63
N ASP A 447 -18.33 -25.60 12.84
CA ASP A 447 -18.65 -26.03 11.48
C ASP A 447 -17.81 -25.33 10.41
N PHE A 448 -16.72 -24.62 10.77
CA PHE A 448 -15.90 -23.85 9.83
C PHE A 448 -15.37 -24.69 8.65
N LEU A 449 -15.12 -26.00 8.87
CA LEU A 449 -14.70 -26.92 7.82
C LEU A 449 -15.69 -26.96 6.65
N MET A 450 -16.99 -26.76 6.89
CA MET A 450 -17.99 -26.68 5.83
C MET A 450 -17.72 -25.50 4.90
N ALA A 451 -17.31 -24.34 5.44
CA ALA A 451 -16.96 -23.18 4.63
C ALA A 451 -15.71 -23.43 3.78
N VAL A 452 -14.73 -24.17 4.29
CA VAL A 452 -13.53 -24.58 3.54
C VAL A 452 -13.89 -25.52 2.39
N GLN A 453 -14.74 -26.52 2.65
CA GLN A 453 -15.21 -27.45 1.62
C GLN A 453 -15.98 -26.70 0.53
N ALA A 454 -16.94 -25.87 0.93
CA ALA A 454 -17.72 -25.03 0.04
C ALA A 454 -16.87 -24.10 -0.82
N ALA A 455 -15.87 -23.44 -0.22
CA ALA A 455 -14.96 -22.55 -0.93
C ALA A 455 -14.17 -23.29 -2.02
N ASN A 456 -13.72 -24.52 -1.75
CA ASN A 456 -12.99 -25.34 -2.73
C ASN A 456 -13.87 -25.83 -3.87
N GLU A 457 -15.13 -26.18 -3.61
CA GLU A 457 -16.08 -26.53 -4.68
C GLU A 457 -16.36 -25.33 -5.59
N LEU A 458 -16.63 -24.17 -4.99
CA LEU A 458 -16.86 -22.94 -5.75
C LEU A 458 -15.61 -22.51 -6.52
N LYS A 459 -14.41 -22.71 -5.96
CA LYS A 459 -13.17 -22.48 -6.70
C LYS A 459 -13.13 -23.31 -7.98
N ARG A 460 -13.38 -24.62 -7.89
CA ARG A 460 -13.39 -25.52 -9.06
C ARG A 460 -14.41 -25.07 -10.11
N LEU A 461 -15.59 -24.66 -9.66
CA LEU A 461 -16.63 -24.14 -10.53
C LEU A 461 -16.18 -22.86 -11.24
N PHE A 462 -15.66 -21.88 -10.51
CA PHE A 462 -15.17 -20.63 -11.08
C PHE A 462 -14.00 -20.85 -12.04
N ASP A 463 -13.05 -21.71 -11.69
CA ASP A 463 -11.96 -22.10 -12.58
C ASP A 463 -12.49 -22.69 -13.90
N SER A 464 -13.55 -23.51 -13.85
CA SER A 464 -14.18 -24.08 -15.04
C SER A 464 -14.86 -23.04 -15.95
N PHE A 465 -15.22 -21.89 -15.40
CA PHE A 465 -15.73 -20.73 -16.14
C PHE A 465 -14.64 -19.73 -16.54
N GLY A 466 -13.37 -20.00 -16.20
CA GLY A 466 -12.29 -19.04 -16.39
C GLY A 466 -12.40 -17.81 -15.47
N ILE A 467 -13.18 -17.88 -14.39
CA ILE A 467 -13.32 -16.81 -13.39
C ILE A 467 -12.28 -17.01 -12.30
N THR A 468 -11.42 -16.01 -12.12
CA THR A 468 -10.53 -15.93 -10.97
C THR A 468 -11.27 -15.32 -9.79
N SER A 469 -11.39 -16.09 -8.71
CA SER A 469 -11.96 -15.64 -7.44
C SER A 469 -10.88 -15.53 -6.36
N TYR A 470 -11.14 -14.72 -5.34
CA TYR A 470 -10.19 -14.38 -4.29
C TYR A 470 -10.78 -14.70 -2.90
N PRO A 471 -10.21 -15.65 -2.14
CA PRO A 471 -10.79 -16.07 -0.87
C PRO A 471 -10.34 -15.18 0.28
N LYS A 472 -11.26 -14.89 1.20
CA LYS A 472 -10.99 -14.11 2.41
C LYS A 472 -11.73 -14.72 3.59
N LEU A 473 -11.11 -14.80 4.76
CA LEU A 473 -11.83 -15.09 6.00
C LEU A 473 -12.79 -13.94 6.31
N SER A 474 -14.00 -14.23 6.80
CA SER A 474 -14.86 -13.16 7.37
C SER A 474 -14.31 -12.61 8.68
N GLY A 475 -13.28 -13.27 9.24
CA GLY A 475 -12.71 -13.01 10.56
C GLY A 475 -13.58 -13.53 11.71
N ASN A 476 -14.80 -13.99 11.45
CA ASN A 476 -15.65 -14.59 12.48
C ASN A 476 -15.74 -16.10 12.27
N LYS A 477 -16.70 -16.56 11.46
CA LYS A 477 -16.99 -17.99 11.30
C LYS A 477 -17.07 -18.48 9.85
N GLY A 478 -16.79 -17.63 8.85
CA GLY A 478 -17.03 -17.99 7.44
C GLY A 478 -15.89 -17.59 6.50
N ILE A 479 -16.07 -17.91 5.22
CA ILE A 479 -15.19 -17.54 4.11
C ILE A 479 -15.99 -16.73 3.10
N GLN A 480 -15.37 -15.72 2.50
CA GLN A 480 -15.96 -14.89 1.47
C GLN A 480 -15.14 -15.01 0.20
N LEU A 481 -15.80 -15.25 -0.93
CA LEU A 481 -15.17 -15.33 -2.24
C LEU A 481 -15.47 -14.06 -3.03
N TYR A 482 -14.43 -13.32 -3.36
CA TYR A 482 -14.51 -12.06 -4.08
C TYR A 482 -14.22 -12.26 -5.57
N ILE A 483 -14.97 -11.59 -6.43
CA ILE A 483 -14.76 -11.54 -7.87
C ILE A 483 -14.71 -10.05 -8.27
N PRO A 484 -13.57 -9.54 -8.76
CA PRO A 484 -13.42 -8.14 -9.13
C PRO A 484 -14.14 -7.83 -10.43
N LEU A 485 -14.78 -6.66 -10.51
CA LEU A 485 -15.44 -6.15 -11.71
C LEU A 485 -14.83 -4.81 -12.12
N SER A 486 -14.86 -4.50 -13.41
CA SER A 486 -14.58 -3.13 -13.83
C SER A 486 -15.68 -2.18 -13.35
N PRO A 487 -15.35 -0.91 -13.05
CA PRO A 487 -16.36 0.10 -12.77
C PRO A 487 -17.42 0.13 -13.87
N GLU A 488 -18.69 0.23 -13.46
CA GLU A 488 -19.86 0.31 -14.35
C GLU A 488 -20.16 -0.92 -15.22
N ALA A 489 -19.40 -2.02 -15.10
CA ALA A 489 -19.51 -3.17 -15.99
C ALA A 489 -20.86 -3.91 -15.90
N PHE A 490 -21.43 -4.05 -14.70
CA PHE A 490 -22.67 -4.79 -14.47
C PHE A 490 -23.61 -4.08 -13.50
N THR A 491 -24.91 -4.30 -13.64
CA THR A 491 -25.91 -3.87 -12.64
C THR A 491 -26.05 -4.87 -11.50
N TYR A 492 -26.75 -4.48 -10.43
CA TYR A 492 -27.09 -5.40 -9.34
C TYR A 492 -28.04 -6.52 -9.80
N GLU A 493 -28.88 -6.27 -10.79
CA GLU A 493 -29.77 -7.28 -11.38
C GLU A 493 -28.96 -8.35 -12.13
N GLU A 494 -27.98 -7.93 -12.93
CA GLU A 494 -27.12 -8.84 -13.70
C GLU A 494 -26.24 -9.71 -12.78
N THR A 495 -25.59 -9.09 -11.79
CA THR A 495 -24.81 -9.84 -10.79
C THR A 495 -25.69 -10.76 -9.93
N ARG A 496 -26.96 -10.41 -9.72
CA ARG A 496 -27.93 -11.28 -9.04
C ARG A 496 -28.28 -12.52 -9.83
N GLN A 497 -28.43 -12.43 -11.16
CA GLN A 497 -28.64 -13.62 -12.00
C GLN A 497 -27.48 -14.61 -11.86
N PHE A 498 -26.25 -14.10 -11.84
CA PHE A 498 -25.08 -14.94 -11.62
C PHE A 498 -25.05 -15.55 -10.22
N THR A 499 -25.20 -14.76 -9.15
CA THR A 499 -25.18 -15.29 -7.78
C THR A 499 -26.32 -16.25 -7.49
N GLN A 500 -27.50 -16.06 -8.10
CA GLN A 500 -28.61 -17.01 -8.04
C GLN A 500 -28.26 -18.33 -8.74
N LEU A 501 -27.69 -18.29 -9.95
CA LEU A 501 -27.21 -19.50 -10.64
C LEU A 501 -26.23 -20.29 -9.77
N ILE A 502 -25.29 -19.60 -9.12
CA ILE A 502 -24.32 -20.25 -8.23
C ILE A 502 -25.02 -20.88 -7.02
N ALA A 503 -25.99 -20.18 -6.41
CA ALA A 503 -26.75 -20.72 -5.29
C ALA A 503 -27.55 -21.98 -5.70
N GLU A 504 -28.25 -21.94 -6.83
CA GLU A 504 -29.01 -23.06 -7.39
C GLU A 504 -28.09 -24.26 -7.72
N TYR A 505 -26.95 -24.00 -8.35
CA TYR A 505 -25.95 -25.04 -8.61
C TYR A 505 -25.49 -25.68 -7.30
N CYS A 506 -25.13 -24.88 -6.30
CA CYS A 506 -24.65 -25.39 -5.02
C CYS A 506 -25.70 -26.23 -4.28
N THR A 507 -26.95 -25.78 -4.22
CA THR A 507 -28.02 -26.53 -3.54
C THR A 507 -28.41 -27.80 -4.28
N ASN A 508 -28.24 -27.86 -5.60
CA ASN A 508 -28.52 -29.06 -6.40
C ASN A 508 -27.36 -30.07 -6.39
N ALA A 509 -26.13 -29.59 -6.55
CA ALA A 509 -24.94 -30.45 -6.63
C ALA A 509 -24.48 -30.95 -5.26
N PHE A 510 -24.65 -30.14 -4.21
CA PHE A 510 -24.25 -30.49 -2.85
C PHE A 510 -25.37 -30.18 -1.84
N PRO A 511 -26.53 -30.86 -1.96
CA PRO A 511 -27.70 -30.59 -1.14
C PRO A 511 -27.47 -30.83 0.35
N GLU A 512 -26.46 -31.63 0.74
CA GLU A 512 -26.10 -31.85 2.13
C GLU A 512 -25.21 -30.75 2.72
N LEU A 513 -24.55 -29.95 1.88
CA LEU A 513 -23.67 -28.87 2.33
C LEU A 513 -24.35 -27.49 2.28
N PHE A 514 -25.21 -27.23 1.29
CA PHE A 514 -25.77 -25.89 1.06
C PHE A 514 -27.28 -25.80 1.24
N THR A 515 -27.74 -24.61 1.59
CA THR A 515 -29.15 -24.23 1.60
C THR A 515 -29.34 -22.75 1.27
N THR A 516 -30.46 -22.41 0.63
CA THR A 516 -30.93 -21.02 0.45
C THR A 516 -32.05 -20.66 1.44
N GLU A 517 -32.37 -21.56 2.38
CA GLU A 517 -33.39 -21.33 3.40
C GLU A 517 -32.97 -20.22 4.38
N ARG A 518 -33.82 -19.18 4.48
CA ARG A 518 -33.54 -17.99 5.29
C ARG A 518 -33.67 -18.28 6.79
N LEU A 519 -34.60 -19.13 7.22
CA LEU A 519 -34.84 -19.42 8.63
C LEU A 519 -33.81 -20.40 9.18
N ILE A 520 -32.97 -19.97 10.12
CA ILE A 520 -31.91 -20.79 10.74
C ILE A 520 -32.41 -22.17 11.19
N LYS A 521 -33.59 -22.23 11.82
CA LYS A 521 -34.22 -23.49 12.28
C LYS A 521 -34.51 -24.52 11.17
N ASN A 522 -34.69 -24.05 9.93
CA ASN A 522 -35.00 -24.88 8.77
C ASN A 522 -33.75 -25.14 7.90
N ARG A 523 -32.58 -24.63 8.29
CA ARG A 523 -31.33 -24.87 7.55
C ARG A 523 -30.74 -26.26 7.78
N HIS A 524 -31.20 -26.96 8.83
CA HIS A 524 -30.75 -28.31 9.18
C HIS A 524 -29.22 -28.46 9.23
N GLY A 525 -28.51 -27.47 9.78
CA GLY A 525 -27.04 -27.50 9.90
C GLY A 525 -26.28 -27.26 8.59
N LYS A 526 -26.95 -26.86 7.50
CA LYS A 526 -26.33 -26.58 6.20
C LYS A 526 -25.77 -25.15 6.12
N LEU A 527 -24.80 -24.95 5.25
CA LEU A 527 -24.21 -23.65 4.94
C LEU A 527 -25.22 -22.79 4.17
N TYR A 528 -25.44 -21.57 4.65
CA TYR A 528 -26.40 -20.66 4.04
C TYR A 528 -25.76 -19.85 2.91
N LEU A 529 -26.32 -19.96 1.70
CA LEU A 529 -25.96 -19.12 0.56
C LEU A 529 -27.00 -18.01 0.38
N ASP A 530 -26.69 -16.83 0.90
CA ASP A 530 -27.57 -15.67 0.74
C ASP A 530 -27.22 -14.87 -0.51
N TYR A 531 -27.70 -15.34 -1.66
CA TYR A 531 -27.55 -14.63 -2.93
C TYR A 531 -28.24 -13.24 -2.94
N LEU A 532 -29.03 -12.91 -1.92
CA LEU A 532 -29.69 -11.60 -1.78
C LEU A 532 -28.90 -10.61 -0.93
N GLN A 533 -27.85 -11.03 -0.22
CA GLN A 533 -26.95 -10.07 0.45
C GLN A 533 -26.15 -9.25 -0.56
N HIS A 534 -25.96 -9.76 -1.78
CA HIS A 534 -25.36 -8.99 -2.85
C HIS A 534 -26.40 -8.05 -3.48
N ALA A 535 -26.58 -6.88 -2.86
CA ALA A 535 -27.56 -5.89 -3.27
C ALA A 535 -27.11 -4.46 -2.93
N GLU A 536 -27.74 -3.49 -3.58
CA GLU A 536 -27.51 -2.07 -3.31
C GLU A 536 -27.78 -1.74 -1.83
N GLY A 537 -26.87 -1.01 -1.21
CA GLY A 537 -26.99 -0.54 0.18
C GLY A 537 -26.67 -1.61 1.24
N LYS A 538 -26.42 -2.86 0.84
CA LYS A 538 -25.83 -3.88 1.71
C LYS A 538 -24.33 -3.64 1.86
N THR A 539 -23.79 -4.03 3.01
CA THR A 539 -22.38 -3.87 3.34
C THR A 539 -21.76 -5.19 3.76
N ILE A 540 -20.48 -5.36 3.47
CA ILE A 540 -19.69 -6.52 3.87
C ILE A 540 -18.43 -6.07 4.61
N ILE A 541 -17.90 -6.92 5.49
CA ILE A 541 -16.66 -6.65 6.21
C ILE A 541 -15.49 -6.46 5.23
N CYS A 542 -14.84 -5.30 5.32
CA CYS A 542 -13.73 -4.91 4.45
C CYS A 542 -12.52 -5.85 4.64
N PRO A 543 -11.79 -6.23 3.57
CA PRO A 543 -10.49 -6.88 3.69
C PRO A 543 -9.57 -6.17 4.68
N TYR A 544 -8.88 -6.92 5.54
CA TYR A 544 -8.00 -6.43 6.61
C TYR A 544 -8.69 -5.70 7.76
N SER A 545 -10.02 -5.55 7.77
CA SER A 545 -10.73 -5.09 8.97
C SER A 545 -10.59 -6.10 10.11
N THR A 546 -10.43 -5.62 11.34
CA THR A 546 -10.58 -6.48 12.52
C THR A 546 -12.04 -6.86 12.75
N ARG A 547 -12.26 -7.80 13.66
CA ARG A 547 -13.56 -8.19 14.22
C ARG A 547 -13.59 -7.88 15.70
N GLY A 548 -14.75 -7.48 16.21
CA GLY A 548 -14.92 -7.15 17.62
C GLY A 548 -15.00 -8.34 18.56
N ASN A 549 -14.11 -9.32 18.40
CA ASN A 549 -13.97 -10.45 19.33
C ASN A 549 -12.65 -10.35 20.11
N ASP A 550 -12.56 -11.09 21.20
CA ASP A 550 -11.46 -10.96 22.18
C ASP A 550 -10.07 -11.38 21.66
N LEU A 551 -10.00 -12.04 20.51
CA LEU A 551 -8.75 -12.40 19.84
C LEU A 551 -8.27 -11.29 18.87
N GLY A 552 -9.12 -10.34 18.49
CA GLY A 552 -8.80 -9.39 17.43
C GLY A 552 -8.51 -10.09 16.12
N THR A 553 -9.33 -11.08 15.75
CA THR A 553 -9.20 -11.73 14.44
C THR A 553 -9.53 -10.76 13.32
N VAL A 554 -9.01 -11.07 12.13
CA VAL A 554 -9.05 -10.19 10.97
C VAL A 554 -9.86 -10.85 9.86
N ALA A 555 -10.60 -10.05 9.11
CA ALA A 555 -11.13 -10.43 7.81
C ALA A 555 -9.98 -10.56 6.79
N ALA A 556 -9.17 -11.61 6.95
CA ALA A 556 -7.88 -11.75 6.28
C ALA A 556 -8.04 -12.34 4.88
N PRO A 557 -7.58 -11.64 3.82
CA PRO A 557 -7.35 -12.24 2.51
C PRO A 557 -6.48 -13.49 2.60
N LEU A 558 -6.70 -14.47 1.73
CA LEU A 558 -5.98 -15.74 1.67
C LEU A 558 -5.49 -16.03 0.25
N TYR A 559 -4.39 -16.75 0.14
CA TYR A 559 -4.06 -17.49 -1.09
C TYR A 559 -4.88 -18.78 -1.14
N TRP A 560 -5.23 -19.24 -2.34
CA TRP A 560 -6.00 -20.47 -2.50
C TRP A 560 -5.36 -21.71 -1.87
N HIS A 561 -4.03 -21.80 -1.88
CA HIS A 561 -3.33 -22.92 -1.25
C HIS A 561 -3.47 -22.93 0.28
N GLU A 562 -3.90 -21.83 0.91
CA GLU A 562 -4.17 -21.75 2.35
C GLU A 562 -5.59 -22.26 2.71
N VAL A 563 -6.48 -22.42 1.73
CA VAL A 563 -7.89 -22.84 1.94
C VAL A 563 -7.97 -24.37 2.09
N GLN A 564 -7.34 -24.88 3.15
CA GLN A 564 -7.23 -26.30 3.47
C GLN A 564 -7.94 -26.65 4.78
N THR A 565 -8.09 -27.93 5.07
CA THR A 565 -8.83 -28.44 6.25
C THR A 565 -8.24 -28.00 7.60
N SER A 566 -6.96 -27.62 7.64
CA SER A 566 -6.29 -27.08 8.83
C SER A 566 -6.52 -25.58 9.05
N LEU A 567 -7.19 -24.90 8.11
CA LEU A 567 -7.45 -23.46 8.21
C LEU A 567 -8.41 -23.19 9.37
N THR A 568 -8.09 -22.18 10.18
CA THR A 568 -9.00 -21.67 11.21
C THR A 568 -8.87 -20.14 11.35
N PRO A 569 -9.97 -19.40 11.51
CA PRO A 569 -9.93 -17.94 11.67
C PRO A 569 -9.08 -17.46 12.85
N ALA A 570 -8.93 -18.28 13.90
CA ALA A 570 -8.20 -17.92 15.11
C ALA A 570 -6.69 -17.71 14.88
N LEU A 571 -6.13 -18.23 13.77
CA LEU A 571 -4.74 -18.02 13.38
C LEU A 571 -4.47 -16.64 12.75
N PHE A 572 -5.53 -15.90 12.38
CA PHE A 572 -5.43 -14.64 11.66
C PHE A 572 -5.87 -13.49 12.56
N THR A 573 -4.93 -13.01 13.39
CA THR A 573 -5.08 -11.91 14.35
C THR A 573 -4.30 -10.70 13.87
N ILE A 574 -4.44 -9.56 14.56
CA ILE A 574 -3.71 -8.34 14.21
C ILE A 574 -2.18 -8.55 14.12
N ASP A 575 -1.59 -9.38 14.99
CA ASP A 575 -0.15 -9.65 14.95
C ASP A 575 0.23 -10.52 13.75
N THR A 576 -0.47 -11.66 13.62
CA THR A 576 -0.09 -12.69 12.65
C THR A 576 -0.32 -12.22 11.22
N VAL A 577 -1.33 -11.37 10.98
CA VAL A 577 -1.62 -10.81 9.66
C VAL A 577 -0.51 -9.86 9.20
N VAL A 578 -0.01 -8.98 10.07
CA VAL A 578 1.08 -8.06 9.73
C VAL A 578 2.34 -8.83 9.34
N ASP A 579 2.72 -9.83 10.14
CA ASP A 579 3.86 -10.69 9.84
C ASP A 579 3.69 -11.45 8.53
N ARG A 580 2.47 -11.93 8.25
CA ARG A 580 2.17 -12.69 7.04
C ARG A 580 2.29 -11.82 5.79
N ILE A 581 1.81 -10.59 5.84
CA ILE A 581 1.93 -9.63 4.73
C ILE A 581 3.41 -9.32 4.45
N LYS A 582 4.21 -9.08 5.49
CA LYS A 582 5.66 -8.82 5.33
C LYS A 582 6.40 -10.00 4.70
N LYS A 583 6.00 -11.23 5.01
CA LYS A 583 6.67 -12.46 4.54
C LYS A 583 6.18 -12.93 3.17
N LEU A 584 4.86 -12.94 2.96
CA LEU A 584 4.22 -13.58 1.81
C LEU A 584 3.70 -12.56 0.78
N GLY A 585 3.49 -11.31 1.18
CA GLY A 585 2.80 -10.30 0.38
C GLY A 585 1.28 -10.31 0.58
N CYS A 586 0.57 -9.56 -0.27
CA CYS A 586 -0.88 -9.43 -0.22
C CYS A 586 -1.54 -10.46 -1.17
N PRO A 587 -2.42 -11.35 -0.67
CA PRO A 587 -3.14 -12.28 -1.55
C PRO A 587 -4.09 -11.62 -2.56
N PHE A 588 -4.51 -10.39 -2.28
CA PHE A 588 -5.40 -9.60 -3.15
C PHE A 588 -4.62 -8.55 -3.96
N PHE A 589 -3.29 -8.68 -4.09
CA PHE A 589 -2.46 -7.70 -4.81
C PHE A 589 -2.94 -7.43 -6.24
N ASP A 590 -3.34 -8.50 -6.94
CA ASP A 590 -3.80 -8.43 -8.33
C ASP A 590 -5.30 -8.23 -8.49
N PHE A 591 -6.04 -8.07 -7.39
CA PHE A 591 -7.51 -8.06 -7.38
C PHE A 591 -8.10 -7.06 -8.37
N TYR A 592 -7.66 -5.79 -8.31
CA TYR A 592 -8.14 -4.74 -9.22
C TYR A 592 -7.42 -4.72 -10.58
N ARG A 593 -6.38 -5.53 -10.77
CA ARG A 593 -5.64 -5.60 -12.05
C ARG A 593 -6.36 -6.45 -13.09
N TYR A 594 -7.08 -7.48 -12.64
CA TYR A 594 -7.74 -8.45 -13.52
C TYR A 594 -9.23 -8.54 -13.19
N PRO A 595 -10.06 -7.57 -13.63
CA PRO A 595 -11.51 -7.69 -13.54
C PRO A 595 -12.01 -8.88 -14.38
N GLN A 596 -13.10 -9.51 -13.93
CA GLN A 596 -13.61 -10.77 -14.50
C GLN A 596 -14.83 -10.55 -15.42
N ASP A 597 -14.86 -9.42 -16.14
CA ASP A 597 -16.04 -8.99 -16.89
C ASP A 597 -16.34 -9.87 -18.10
N GLU A 598 -15.32 -10.28 -18.86
CA GLU A 598 -15.47 -11.11 -20.05
C GLU A 598 -16.09 -12.49 -19.75
N PRO A 599 -15.54 -13.32 -18.84
CA PRO A 599 -16.15 -14.61 -18.52
C PRO A 599 -17.55 -14.46 -17.91
N LEU A 600 -17.78 -13.43 -17.08
CA LEU A 600 -19.10 -13.19 -16.49
C LEU A 600 -20.14 -12.81 -17.56
N SER A 601 -19.78 -11.94 -18.50
CA SER A 601 -20.65 -11.56 -19.63
C SER A 601 -21.04 -12.77 -20.48
N ALA A 602 -20.09 -13.68 -20.73
CA ALA A 602 -20.34 -14.90 -21.49
C ALA A 602 -21.37 -15.81 -20.79
N ILE A 603 -21.29 -15.94 -19.46
CA ILE A 603 -22.25 -16.72 -18.66
C ILE A 603 -23.64 -16.08 -18.72
N LEU A 604 -23.74 -14.78 -18.44
CA LEU A 604 -25.02 -14.06 -18.41
C LEU A 604 -25.73 -14.11 -19.78
N HIS A 605 -24.98 -13.96 -20.88
CA HIS A 605 -25.53 -14.09 -22.22
C HIS A 605 -26.06 -15.51 -22.51
N GLN A 606 -25.42 -16.56 -21.98
CA GLN A 606 -25.94 -17.93 -22.11
C GLN A 606 -27.22 -18.15 -21.30
N LEU A 607 -27.34 -17.54 -20.12
CA LEU A 607 -28.57 -17.61 -19.32
C LEU A 607 -29.75 -16.97 -20.06
N GLN A 608 -29.53 -15.80 -20.66
CA GLN A 608 -30.56 -15.08 -21.42
C GLN A 608 -31.06 -15.84 -22.65
N LYS A 609 -30.27 -16.75 -23.23
CA LYS A 609 -30.69 -17.61 -24.35
C LYS A 609 -31.55 -18.81 -23.94
N LYS A 610 -31.54 -19.17 -22.65
CA LYS A 610 -32.31 -20.29 -22.09
C LYS A 610 -33.63 -19.85 -21.45
N SER A 611 -33.74 -18.57 -21.11
CA SER A 611 -34.97 -17.85 -20.71
C SER A 611 -35.84 -17.55 -21.93
#